data_AF-A0A1C3ETD5-F1
#
_entry.id   AF-A0A1C3ETD5-F1
#
_cell.length_a   1.000
_cell.length_b   1.000
_cell.length_c   1.000
_cell.angle_alpha   90.00
_cell.angle_beta   90.00
_cell.angle_gamma   90.00
#
_symmetry.space_group_name_H-M   'P 1'
#
loop_
_entity.id
_entity.type
_entity.pdbx_description
1 polymer ?
#
loop_
_entity_poly.entity_id
_entity_poly.type
_entity_poly.pdbx_seq_one_letter_code
_entity_poly.pdbx_strand_id
1 'polypeptide(L)'
;MSSATSNAFELVKLIQRKAPEYLDLLTASTEVEFLVAFDSLLARAVNHLEKNARNLSGLGEEGLTAVLVGVLSMPGLSVTQETNSNGHVDVTVEADHCNPPRIVLGEAKIYSGPAYHIKGMTQLIGRYTTGREGRGLLIVYVQNENISGLTKSLRTRLDTILPLQQSGPTCDCSLKWSFTSRHKHSCGDEVEAVHVMCNLYIG
;
A
#
# COMPACT_ATOMS: atom_id res chain seq x y z
N MET A 1 23.72 -21.50 35.95
CA MET A 1 22.98 -20.79 34.89
C MET A 1 23.68 -21.11 33.58
N SER A 2 23.07 -21.90 32.70
CA SER A 2 23.66 -22.22 31.39
C SER A 2 23.60 -20.96 30.52
N SER A 3 24.75 -20.43 30.11
CA SER A 3 24.79 -19.38 29.09
C SER A 3 24.45 -20.03 27.76
N ALA A 4 23.20 -19.93 27.33
CA ALA A 4 22.84 -20.31 25.97
C ALA A 4 23.65 -19.42 25.02
N THR A 5 24.62 -20.02 24.32
CA THR A 5 25.38 -19.37 23.25
C THR A 5 24.43 -19.10 22.09
N SER A 6 23.70 -17.99 22.16
CA SER A 6 22.92 -17.49 21.03
C SER A 6 23.91 -17.02 19.97
N ASN A 7 23.84 -17.62 18.79
CA ASN A 7 24.58 -17.18 17.61
C ASN A 7 23.63 -16.51 16.61
N ALA A 8 24.18 -15.80 15.64
CA ALA A 8 23.38 -15.08 14.64
C ALA A 8 22.39 -16.00 13.89
N PHE A 9 22.76 -17.27 13.67
CA PHE A 9 21.91 -18.24 12.99
C PHE A 9 20.66 -18.60 13.81
N GLU A 10 20.78 -18.78 15.13
CA GLU A 10 19.63 -19.01 16.01
C GLU A 10 18.70 -17.78 16.09
N LEU A 11 19.27 -16.57 16.02
CA LEU A 11 18.48 -15.34 15.94
C LEU A 11 17.69 -15.27 14.62
N VAL A 12 18.33 -15.52 13.47
CA VAL A 12 17.66 -15.54 12.16
C VAL A 12 16.53 -16.57 12.15
N LYS A 13 16.77 -17.79 12.65
CA LYS A 13 15.73 -18.82 12.79
C LYS A 13 14.58 -18.41 13.72
N LEU A 14 14.87 -17.65 14.77
CA LEU A 14 13.82 -17.13 15.65
C LEU A 14 12.97 -16.09 14.92
N ILE A 15 13.59 -15.14 14.21
CA ILE A 15 12.89 -14.12 13.43
C ILE A 15 12.05 -14.79 12.35
N GLN A 16 12.60 -15.73 11.58
CA GLN A 16 11.87 -16.42 10.52
C GLN A 16 10.60 -17.14 11.02
N ARG A 17 10.61 -17.64 12.27
CA ARG A 17 9.42 -18.28 12.87
C ARG A 17 8.41 -17.30 13.47
N LYS A 18 8.86 -16.11 13.88
CA LYS A 18 8.03 -15.15 14.65
C LYS A 18 7.57 -13.95 13.83
N ALA A 19 8.33 -13.58 12.81
CA ALA A 19 8.11 -12.46 11.91
C ALA A 19 8.78 -12.75 10.55
N PRO A 20 8.33 -13.78 9.81
CA PRO A 20 8.92 -14.13 8.51
C PRO A 20 8.89 -12.96 7.52
N GLU A 21 7.81 -12.17 7.50
CA GLU A 21 7.65 -11.05 6.57
C GLU A 21 8.71 -9.95 6.81
N TYR A 22 9.17 -9.83 8.07
CA TYR A 22 10.24 -8.89 8.40
C TYR A 22 11.57 -9.34 7.82
N LEU A 23 11.88 -10.62 7.97
CA LEU A 23 13.11 -11.19 7.42
C LEU A 23 13.10 -11.11 5.89
N ASP A 24 11.97 -11.42 5.27
CA ASP A 24 11.79 -11.33 3.81
C ASP A 24 12.02 -9.89 3.33
N LEU A 25 11.46 -8.90 4.03
CA LEU A 25 11.65 -7.49 3.69
C LEU A 25 13.12 -7.07 3.83
N LEU A 26 13.77 -7.39 4.96
CA LEU A 26 15.17 -7.06 5.21
C LEU A 26 16.16 -7.72 4.26
N THR A 27 15.81 -8.90 3.72
CA THR A 27 16.69 -9.70 2.85
C THR A 27 16.34 -9.60 1.37
N ALA A 28 15.28 -8.85 1.03
CA ALA A 28 14.86 -8.62 -0.35
C ALA A 28 15.99 -8.00 -1.17
N SER A 29 16.48 -8.76 -2.14
CA SER A 29 17.58 -8.37 -3.03
C SER A 29 17.06 -7.82 -4.36
N THR A 30 15.81 -8.15 -4.73
CA THR A 30 15.12 -7.62 -5.90
C THR A 30 13.90 -6.78 -5.53
N GLU A 31 13.42 -5.95 -6.46
CA GLU A 31 12.16 -5.22 -6.27
C GLU A 31 10.97 -6.18 -6.13
N VAL A 32 10.93 -7.26 -6.89
CA VAL A 32 9.85 -8.26 -6.82
C VAL A 32 9.79 -8.90 -5.42
N GLU A 33 10.92 -9.31 -4.85
CA GLU A 33 10.99 -9.84 -3.49
C GLU A 33 10.51 -8.82 -2.45
N PHE A 34 10.92 -7.56 -2.60
CA PHE A 34 10.49 -6.46 -1.73
C PHE A 34 8.97 -6.26 -1.80
N LEU A 35 8.38 -6.22 -3.00
CA LEU A 35 6.95 -5.99 -3.18
C LEU A 35 6.10 -7.13 -2.60
N VAL A 36 6.58 -8.38 -2.68
CA VAL A 36 5.93 -9.57 -2.08
C VAL A 36 5.94 -9.48 -0.55
N ALA A 37 7.09 -9.14 0.03
CA ALA A 37 7.21 -8.95 1.48
C ALA A 37 6.37 -7.76 1.97
N PHE A 38 6.40 -6.65 1.22
CA PHE A 38 5.61 -5.46 1.49
C PHE A 38 4.10 -5.72 1.40
N ASP A 39 3.63 -6.51 0.42
CA ASP A 39 2.21 -6.89 0.32
C ASP A 39 1.74 -7.69 1.54
N SER A 40 2.61 -8.52 2.10
CA SER A 40 2.30 -9.30 3.30
C SER A 40 2.16 -8.39 4.53
N LEU A 41 3.03 -7.38 4.66
CA LEU A 41 2.94 -6.36 5.70
C LEU A 41 1.70 -5.47 5.52
N LEU A 42 1.41 -5.06 4.29
CA LEU A 42 0.25 -4.27 3.94
C LEU A 42 -1.05 -5.00 4.25
N ALA A 43 -1.14 -6.30 3.94
CA ALA A 43 -2.28 -7.13 4.30
C ALA A 43 -2.53 -7.16 5.83
N ARG A 44 -1.46 -7.18 6.65
CA ARG A 44 -1.58 -7.07 8.11
C ARG A 44 -2.10 -5.70 8.55
N ALA A 45 -1.63 -4.63 7.93
CA ALA A 45 -2.08 -3.28 8.22
C ALA A 45 -3.56 -3.07 7.85
N VAL A 46 -3.98 -3.56 6.68
CA VAL A 46 -5.39 -3.58 6.26
C VAL A 46 -6.23 -4.37 7.27
N ASN A 47 -5.82 -5.59 7.62
CA ASN A 47 -6.54 -6.42 8.60
C ASN A 47 -6.65 -5.73 9.98
N HIS A 48 -5.62 -4.98 10.39
CA HIS A 48 -5.68 -4.20 11.63
C HIS A 48 -6.75 -3.11 11.56
N LEU A 49 -6.80 -2.34 10.48
CA LEU A 49 -7.83 -1.32 10.25
C LEU A 49 -9.24 -1.93 10.23
N GLU A 50 -9.44 -3.00 9.46
CA GLU A 50 -10.74 -3.67 9.32
C GLU A 50 -11.25 -4.23 10.66
N LYS A 51 -10.39 -4.90 11.44
CA LYS A 51 -10.74 -5.42 12.77
C LYS A 51 -11.12 -4.31 13.76
N ASN A 52 -10.57 -3.12 13.58
CA ASN A 52 -10.79 -1.99 14.46
C ASN A 52 -11.77 -0.96 13.89
N ALA A 53 -12.46 -1.26 12.78
CA ALA A 53 -13.33 -0.32 12.08
C ALA A 53 -14.29 0.43 13.01
N ARG A 54 -14.91 -0.28 13.97
CA ARG A 54 -15.81 0.31 14.98
C ARG A 54 -15.14 1.41 15.81
N ASN A 55 -13.93 1.15 16.29
CA ASN A 55 -13.14 2.07 17.11
C ASN A 55 -12.59 3.24 16.27
N LEU A 56 -12.44 3.05 14.96
CA LEU A 56 -11.87 4.03 14.03
C LEU A 56 -12.94 4.83 13.27
N SER A 57 -14.23 4.59 13.52
CA SER A 57 -15.37 5.18 12.79
C SER A 57 -15.43 6.71 12.77
N GLY A 58 -14.83 7.38 13.75
CA GLY A 58 -14.77 8.84 13.83
C GLY A 58 -13.57 9.45 13.11
N LEU A 59 -12.66 8.64 12.54
CA LEU A 59 -11.46 9.13 11.88
C LEU A 59 -11.72 9.46 10.41
N GLY A 60 -11.20 10.60 9.96
CA GLY A 60 -11.09 10.95 8.55
C GLY A 60 -9.88 10.30 7.87
N GLU A 61 -9.62 10.67 6.61
CA GLU A 61 -8.49 10.16 5.80
C GLU A 61 -7.17 10.25 6.57
N GLU A 62 -6.80 11.43 7.10
CA GLU A 62 -5.54 11.63 7.83
C GLU A 62 -5.39 10.70 9.04
N GLY A 63 -6.46 10.50 9.82
CA GLY A 63 -6.43 9.66 11.02
C GLY A 63 -6.32 8.17 10.68
N LEU A 64 -7.03 7.72 9.65
CA LEU A 64 -6.93 6.33 9.17
C LEU A 64 -5.55 6.06 8.55
N THR A 65 -4.99 7.03 7.83
CA THR A 65 -3.63 6.97 7.29
C THR A 65 -2.59 6.91 8.40
N ALA A 66 -2.74 7.70 9.47
CA ALA A 66 -1.84 7.65 10.63
C ALA A 66 -1.81 6.27 11.28
N VAL A 67 -2.97 5.61 11.41
CA VAL A 67 -3.06 4.23 11.92
C VAL A 67 -2.37 3.25 10.97
N LEU A 68 -2.61 3.36 9.66
CA LEU A 68 -1.94 2.54 8.66
C LEU A 68 -0.40 2.67 8.77
N VAL A 69 0.10 3.91 8.77
CA VAL A 69 1.53 4.23 8.88
C VAL A 69 2.12 3.68 10.17
N GLY A 70 1.41 3.83 11.30
CA GLY A 70 1.85 3.28 12.58
C GLY A 70 1.99 1.76 12.57
N VAL A 71 1.12 1.03 11.84
CA VAL A 71 1.20 -0.43 11.72
C VAL A 71 2.27 -0.89 10.74
N LEU A 72 2.49 -0.13 9.65
CA LEU A 72 3.53 -0.42 8.67
C LEU A 72 4.94 -0.09 9.18
N SER A 73 5.06 0.87 10.10
CA SER A 73 6.34 1.33 10.63
C SER A 73 7.05 0.22 11.40
N MET A 74 8.28 -0.09 10.99
CA MET A 74 9.13 -1.07 11.65
C MET A 74 10.61 -0.78 11.39
N PRO A 75 11.55 -1.30 12.20
CA PRO A 75 12.97 -1.01 11.99
C PRO A 75 13.46 -1.45 10.59
N GLY A 76 14.04 -0.54 9.80
CA GLY A 76 14.49 -0.81 8.43
C GLY A 76 13.42 -0.61 7.34
N LEU A 77 12.23 -0.15 7.71
CA LEU A 77 11.20 0.36 6.80
C LEU A 77 10.69 1.71 7.33
N SER A 78 11.17 2.79 6.74
CA SER A 78 10.69 4.13 7.08
C SER A 78 9.32 4.34 6.43
N VAL A 79 8.32 4.69 7.22
CA VAL A 79 6.99 5.02 6.71
C VAL A 79 6.59 6.37 7.27
N THR A 80 6.42 7.35 6.38
CA THR A 80 6.10 8.72 6.75
C THR A 80 4.75 9.12 6.19
N GLN A 81 3.99 9.88 6.98
CA GLN A 81 2.78 10.56 6.55
C GLN A 81 3.09 12.06 6.43
N GLU A 82 2.81 12.68 5.29
CA GLU A 82 2.84 14.14 5.20
C GLU A 82 1.44 14.70 5.45
N THR A 83 1.30 15.50 6.51
CA THR A 83 0.00 16.05 6.96
C THR A 83 -0.31 17.44 6.40
N ASN A 84 0.60 18.04 5.62
CA ASN A 84 0.40 19.38 5.06
C ASN A 84 -0.19 19.31 3.64
N SER A 85 -1.48 19.62 3.53
CA SER A 85 -2.28 19.63 2.31
C SER A 85 -1.89 20.76 1.35
N ASN A 86 -0.74 20.63 0.68
CA ASN A 86 -0.27 21.52 -0.40
C ASN A 86 0.40 20.74 -1.56
N GLY A 87 -0.11 19.55 -1.90
CA GLY A 87 0.42 18.71 -2.98
C GLY A 87 1.49 17.70 -2.55
N HIS A 88 1.41 17.27 -1.30
CA HIS A 88 2.30 16.31 -0.66
C HIS A 88 1.75 14.88 -0.76
N VAL A 89 2.65 13.89 -0.67
CA VAL A 89 2.31 12.46 -0.75
C VAL A 89 1.73 12.01 0.59
N ASP A 90 0.55 11.39 0.60
CA ASP A 90 -0.10 10.99 1.86
C ASP A 90 0.75 9.96 2.63
N VAL A 91 1.42 9.04 1.93
CA VAL A 91 2.30 8.03 2.52
C VAL A 91 3.57 7.87 1.69
N THR A 92 4.74 7.89 2.31
CA THR A 92 5.99 7.44 1.69
C THR A 92 6.53 6.26 2.46
N VAL A 93 6.77 5.16 1.77
CA VAL A 93 7.44 3.97 2.31
C VAL A 93 8.83 3.91 1.68
N GLU A 94 9.86 3.88 2.50
CA GLU A 94 11.25 3.79 2.07
C GLU A 94 11.96 2.63 2.79
N ALA A 95 12.49 1.70 1.99
CA ALA A 95 13.41 0.67 2.46
C ALA A 95 14.85 1.14 2.21
N ASP A 96 15.46 1.71 3.25
CA ASP A 96 16.80 2.33 3.21
C ASP A 96 17.97 1.34 3.32
N HIS A 97 17.68 0.07 3.64
CA HIS A 97 18.65 -1.01 3.74
C HIS A 97 19.07 -1.59 2.37
N CYS A 98 18.63 -1.00 1.26
CA CYS A 98 19.00 -1.37 -0.11
C CYS A 98 19.55 -0.17 -0.89
N ASN A 99 20.37 -0.43 -1.93
CA ASN A 99 20.99 0.62 -2.74
C ASN A 99 20.72 0.38 -4.25
N PRO A 100 19.98 1.28 -4.94
CA PRO A 100 19.30 2.45 -4.39
C PRO A 100 18.15 2.06 -3.43
N PRO A 101 17.71 2.98 -2.54
CA PRO A 101 16.54 2.74 -1.70
C PRO A 101 15.31 2.42 -2.54
N ARG A 102 14.48 1.49 -2.06
CA ARG A 102 13.18 1.21 -2.68
C ARG A 102 12.14 2.11 -2.07
N ILE A 103 11.42 2.84 -2.92
CA ILE A 103 10.43 3.83 -2.52
C ILE A 103 9.06 3.43 -3.08
N VAL A 104 8.04 3.41 -2.22
CA VAL A 104 6.63 3.30 -2.60
C VAL A 104 5.92 4.57 -2.15
N LEU A 105 5.31 5.28 -3.10
CA LEU A 105 4.49 6.44 -2.83
C LEU A 105 3.03 6.02 -2.70
N GLY A 106 2.34 6.60 -1.73
CA GLY A 106 0.97 6.25 -1.38
C GLY A 106 0.04 7.45 -1.36
N GLU A 107 -1.17 7.25 -1.85
CA GLU A 107 -2.31 8.15 -1.72
C GLU A 107 -3.41 7.42 -0.94
N ALA A 108 -4.07 8.12 -0.02
CA ALA A 108 -5.14 7.57 0.80
C ALA A 108 -6.45 8.32 0.56
N LYS A 109 -7.55 7.59 0.40
CA LYS A 109 -8.88 8.18 0.15
C LYS A 109 -9.97 7.45 0.91
N ILE A 110 -10.95 8.17 1.45
CA ILE A 110 -12.25 7.59 1.78
C ILE A 110 -13.02 7.41 0.47
N TYR A 111 -13.58 6.21 0.28
CA TYR A 111 -14.31 5.92 -0.94
C TYR A 111 -15.55 6.82 -1.08
N SER A 112 -15.60 7.56 -2.18
CA SER A 112 -16.74 8.40 -2.56
C SER A 112 -17.10 8.23 -4.04
N GLY A 113 -16.83 7.04 -4.60
CA GLY A 113 -17.14 6.68 -5.98
C GLY A 113 -15.96 6.83 -6.97
N PRO A 114 -16.14 6.37 -8.23
CA PRO A 114 -15.05 6.27 -9.20
C PRO A 114 -14.37 7.60 -9.55
N ALA A 115 -15.13 8.70 -9.60
CA ALA A 115 -14.55 10.02 -9.90
C ALA A 115 -13.56 10.47 -8.81
N TYR A 116 -13.88 10.21 -7.53
CA TYR A 116 -13.00 10.51 -6.40
C TYR A 116 -11.76 9.61 -6.39
N HIS A 117 -11.94 8.33 -6.75
CA HIS A 117 -10.84 7.38 -6.92
C HIS A 117 -9.85 7.82 -8.00
N ILE A 118 -10.35 8.23 -9.17
CA ILE A 118 -9.52 8.73 -10.28
C ILE A 118 -8.81 10.04 -9.89
N LYS A 119 -9.43 10.89 -9.07
CA LYS A 119 -8.76 12.07 -8.51
C LYS A 119 -7.54 11.67 -7.67
N GLY A 120 -7.68 10.69 -6.78
CA GLY A 120 -6.55 10.14 -6.02
C GLY A 120 -5.46 9.56 -6.93
N MET A 121 -5.85 8.80 -7.97
CA MET A 121 -4.89 8.32 -8.98
C MET A 121 -4.16 9.46 -9.71
N THR A 122 -4.86 10.57 -9.97
CA THR A 122 -4.26 11.75 -10.64
C THR A 122 -3.21 12.41 -9.76
N GLN A 123 -3.39 12.41 -8.44
CA GLN A 123 -2.39 12.88 -7.49
C GLN A 123 -1.19 11.92 -7.48
N LEU A 124 -1.44 10.63 -7.23
CA LEU A 124 -0.40 9.61 -7.15
C LEU A 124 0.44 9.53 -8.43
N ILE A 125 -0.19 9.20 -9.55
CA ILE A 125 0.49 8.91 -10.82
C ILE A 125 0.88 10.21 -11.55
N GLY A 126 0.00 11.22 -11.50
CA GLY A 126 0.16 12.43 -12.32
C GLY A 126 0.96 13.56 -11.65
N ARG A 127 1.17 13.52 -10.33
CA ARG A 127 1.88 14.58 -9.60
C ARG A 127 3.05 14.06 -8.79
N TYR A 128 2.91 12.91 -8.13
CA TYR A 128 3.87 12.46 -7.14
C TYR A 128 4.92 11.52 -7.73
N THR A 129 4.48 10.57 -8.56
CA THR A 129 5.40 9.63 -9.22
C THR A 129 6.24 10.35 -10.27
N THR A 130 7.55 10.14 -10.23
CA THR A 130 8.50 10.62 -11.25
C THR A 130 8.87 9.53 -12.24
N GLY A 131 8.58 8.28 -11.89
CA GLY A 131 8.98 7.07 -12.62
C GLY A 131 10.28 6.45 -12.10
N ARG A 132 10.87 7.02 -11.04
CA ARG A 132 12.02 6.43 -10.33
C ARG A 132 11.62 5.57 -9.15
N GLU A 133 10.44 5.85 -8.60
CA GLU A 133 9.86 5.10 -7.51
C GLU A 133 9.32 3.76 -8.03
N GLY A 134 9.12 2.80 -7.13
CA GLY A 134 8.47 1.54 -7.47
C GLY A 134 6.96 1.74 -7.72
N ARG A 135 6.19 0.67 -7.56
CA ARG A 135 4.72 0.77 -7.70
C ARG A 135 4.12 1.84 -6.79
N GLY A 136 3.11 2.55 -7.28
CA GLY A 136 2.27 3.41 -6.46
C GLY A 136 1.26 2.62 -5.63
N LEU A 137 0.86 3.19 -4.49
CA LEU A 137 -0.09 2.61 -3.55
C LEU A 137 -1.33 3.50 -3.39
N LEU A 138 -2.50 3.06 -3.81
CA LEU A 138 -3.75 3.76 -3.53
C LEU A 138 -4.55 2.99 -2.46
N ILE A 139 -4.55 3.51 -1.24
CA ILE A 139 -5.33 2.96 -0.13
C ILE A 139 -6.71 3.61 -0.12
N VAL A 140 -7.75 2.78 -0.14
CA VAL A 140 -9.13 3.26 -0.18
C VAL A 140 -9.90 2.74 1.02
N TYR A 141 -10.31 3.65 1.91
CA TYR A 141 -11.12 3.35 3.08
C TYR A 141 -12.60 3.30 2.70
N VAL A 142 -13.19 2.10 2.72
CA VAL A 142 -14.56 1.88 2.28
C VAL A 142 -15.48 1.75 3.49
N GLN A 143 -16.27 2.79 3.74
CA GLN A 143 -17.26 2.81 4.83
C GLN A 143 -18.66 2.39 4.37
N ASN A 144 -18.82 2.07 3.09
CA ASN A 144 -20.07 1.62 2.49
C ASN A 144 -20.19 0.09 2.54
N GLU A 145 -21.42 -0.42 2.59
CA GLU A 145 -21.69 -1.85 2.41
C GLU A 145 -21.25 -2.34 1.02
N ASN A 146 -21.16 -3.66 0.86
CA ASN A 146 -20.89 -4.31 -0.42
C ASN A 146 -19.58 -3.88 -1.12
N ILE A 147 -18.47 -3.83 -0.36
CA ILE A 147 -17.13 -3.54 -0.90
C ILE A 147 -16.76 -4.40 -2.13
N SER A 148 -17.21 -5.66 -2.16
CA SER A 148 -17.00 -6.55 -3.31
C SER A 148 -17.67 -6.01 -4.57
N GLY A 149 -18.93 -5.55 -4.48
CA GLY A 149 -19.64 -4.92 -5.58
C GLY A 149 -19.01 -3.60 -6.00
N LEU A 150 -18.67 -2.75 -5.03
CA LEU A 150 -18.01 -1.46 -5.29
C LEU A 150 -16.68 -1.63 -6.02
N THR A 151 -15.86 -2.60 -5.58
CA THR A 151 -14.57 -2.92 -6.23
C THR A 151 -14.78 -3.38 -7.67
N LYS A 152 -15.76 -4.26 -7.93
CA LYS A 152 -16.10 -4.72 -9.29
C LYS A 152 -16.55 -3.56 -10.17
N SER A 153 -17.49 -2.74 -9.69
CA SER A 153 -17.99 -1.57 -10.43
C SER A 153 -16.88 -0.56 -10.74
N LEU A 154 -15.97 -0.34 -9.79
CA LEU A 154 -14.80 0.51 -9.99
C LEU A 154 -13.89 -0.03 -11.09
N ARG A 155 -13.51 -1.32 -11.02
CA ARG A 155 -12.68 -1.96 -12.05
C ARG A 155 -13.33 -1.87 -13.43
N THR A 156 -14.62 -2.21 -13.55
CA THR A 156 -15.37 -2.06 -14.81
C THR A 156 -15.29 -0.64 -15.35
N ARG A 157 -15.40 0.37 -14.48
CA ARG A 157 -15.31 1.78 -14.91
C ARG A 157 -13.91 2.12 -15.41
N LEU A 158 -12.86 1.74 -14.68
CA LEU A 158 -11.47 1.98 -15.07
C LEU A 158 -11.15 1.28 -16.39
N ASP A 159 -11.56 0.03 -16.55
CA ASP A 159 -11.31 -0.78 -17.75
C ASP A 159 -12.07 -0.26 -18.98
N THR A 160 -13.20 0.43 -18.76
CA THR A 160 -13.98 1.05 -19.84
C THR A 160 -13.36 2.36 -20.32
N ILE A 161 -12.88 3.21 -19.40
CA ILE A 161 -12.45 4.58 -19.75
C ILE A 161 -10.94 4.73 -19.87
N LEU A 162 -10.17 3.76 -19.34
CA LEU A 162 -8.71 3.73 -19.33
C LEU A 162 -8.09 5.09 -18.91
N PRO A 163 -8.38 5.57 -17.68
CA PRO A 163 -7.97 6.92 -17.27
C PRO A 163 -6.45 7.01 -17.12
N LEU A 164 -5.90 8.23 -17.17
CA LEU A 164 -4.47 8.49 -16.92
C LEU A 164 -3.56 7.60 -17.81
N GLN A 165 -3.90 7.46 -19.08
CA GLN A 165 -3.16 6.62 -20.04
C GLN A 165 -2.97 5.17 -19.55
N GLN A 166 -4.01 4.59 -18.94
CA GLN A 166 -4.00 3.19 -18.51
C GLN A 166 -3.75 2.28 -19.74
N SER A 167 -2.73 1.42 -19.65
CA SER A 167 -2.26 0.62 -20.79
C SER A 167 -3.19 -0.54 -21.17
N GLY A 168 -4.10 -0.93 -20.29
CA GLY A 168 -5.04 -2.03 -20.51
C GLY A 168 -5.92 -2.28 -19.29
N PRO A 169 -6.69 -3.39 -19.26
CA PRO A 169 -7.54 -3.73 -18.13
C PRO A 169 -6.77 -3.93 -16.81
N THR A 170 -7.45 -3.67 -15.70
CA THR A 170 -6.96 -3.93 -14.35
C THR A 170 -6.71 -5.42 -14.12
N CYS A 171 -5.62 -5.74 -13.41
CA CYS A 171 -5.23 -7.10 -13.10
C CYS A 171 -5.56 -7.47 -11.65
N ASP A 172 -5.70 -8.76 -11.38
CA ASP A 172 -5.95 -9.23 -10.02
C ASP A 172 -4.73 -9.03 -9.12
N CYS A 173 -5.00 -8.75 -7.84
CA CYS A 173 -4.00 -8.65 -6.79
C CYS A 173 -4.21 -9.79 -5.79
N SER A 174 -3.15 -10.19 -5.08
CA SER A 174 -3.22 -11.19 -4.02
C SER A 174 -4.08 -10.75 -2.82
N LEU A 175 -4.13 -9.44 -2.55
CA LEU A 175 -4.97 -8.88 -1.50
C LEU A 175 -6.44 -8.88 -1.91
N LYS A 176 -7.32 -9.31 -1.00
CA LYS A 176 -8.76 -9.32 -1.23
C LYS A 176 -9.26 -7.91 -1.54
N TRP A 177 -10.20 -7.82 -2.48
CA TRP A 177 -10.79 -6.55 -2.95
C TRP A 177 -9.75 -5.54 -3.46
N SER A 178 -8.56 -6.03 -3.82
CA SER A 178 -7.49 -5.22 -4.37
C SER A 178 -7.23 -5.61 -5.82
N PHE A 179 -6.65 -4.70 -6.60
CA PHE A 179 -6.33 -4.91 -8.00
C PHE A 179 -5.17 -3.99 -8.40
N THR A 180 -4.51 -4.28 -9.51
CA THR A 180 -3.46 -3.42 -10.06
C THR A 180 -3.90 -2.78 -11.37
N SER A 181 -3.35 -1.60 -11.66
CA SER A 181 -3.45 -0.89 -12.93
C SER A 181 -2.07 -0.46 -13.39
N ARG A 182 -1.91 -0.23 -14.70
CA ARG A 182 -0.65 0.14 -15.33
C ARG A 182 -0.87 1.34 -16.24
N HIS A 183 0.02 2.33 -16.15
CA HIS A 183 -0.17 3.64 -16.74
C HIS A 183 1.10 4.11 -17.46
N LYS A 184 0.95 4.59 -18.70
CA LYS A 184 2.06 5.27 -19.39
C LYS A 184 2.37 6.58 -18.67
N HIS A 185 3.60 6.71 -18.20
CA HIS A 185 4.04 7.87 -17.44
C HIS A 185 4.85 8.83 -18.30
N SER A 186 4.95 10.09 -17.86
CA SER A 186 5.64 11.16 -18.57
C SER A 186 7.15 10.93 -18.72
N CYS A 187 7.74 10.07 -17.88
CA CYS A 187 9.14 9.65 -18.00
C CYS A 187 9.42 8.74 -19.21
N GLY A 188 8.39 8.22 -19.87
CA GLY A 188 8.50 7.29 -21.00
C GLY A 188 8.32 5.82 -20.62
N ASP A 189 8.36 5.48 -19.33
CA ASP A 189 8.10 4.14 -18.80
C ASP A 189 6.65 3.96 -18.34
N GLU A 190 6.32 2.72 -17.96
CA GLU A 190 5.04 2.37 -17.36
C GLU A 190 5.14 2.35 -15.84
N VAL A 191 4.16 2.96 -15.17
CA VAL A 191 4.02 2.94 -13.72
C VAL A 191 2.87 2.01 -13.34
N GLU A 192 3.12 1.09 -12.42
CA GLU A 192 2.09 0.26 -11.80
C GLU A 192 1.51 0.98 -10.57
N ALA A 193 0.19 0.89 -10.37
CA ALA A 193 -0.46 1.26 -9.12
C ALA A 193 -1.24 0.06 -8.56
N VAL A 194 -1.04 -0.24 -7.28
CA VAL A 194 -1.90 -1.18 -6.55
C VAL A 194 -3.01 -0.41 -5.83
N HIS A 195 -4.24 -0.86 -6.02
CA HIS A 195 -5.43 -0.30 -5.40
C HIS A 195 -5.91 -1.25 -4.30
N VAL A 196 -5.85 -0.80 -3.05
CA VAL A 196 -6.18 -1.62 -1.89
C VAL A 196 -7.43 -1.07 -1.21
N MET A 197 -8.52 -1.84 -1.28
CA MET A 197 -9.80 -1.46 -0.72
C MET A 197 -9.93 -2.05 0.70
N CYS A 198 -9.95 -1.19 1.72
CA CYS A 198 -10.06 -1.56 3.13
C CYS A 198 -11.51 -1.47 3.60
N ASN A 199 -12.08 -2.57 4.08
CA ASN A 199 -13.47 -2.63 4.50
C ASN A 199 -13.67 -2.10 5.93
N LEU A 200 -14.15 -0.86 6.03
CA LEU A 200 -14.46 -0.20 7.30
C LEU A 200 -15.96 -0.06 7.56
N TYR A 201 -16.81 -0.73 6.78
CA TYR A 201 -18.25 -0.73 7.01
C TYR A 201 -18.59 -1.37 8.36
N ILE A 202 -19.41 -0.68 9.15
CA ILE A 202 -19.94 -1.15 10.43
C ILE A 202 -21.43 -1.39 10.24
N GLY A 203 -21.84 -2.65 10.36
CA GLY A 203 -23.25 -3.07 10.36
C GLY A 203 -23.93 -2.88 11.72
#